data_AF-A0A7G8JP65-F1
#
_entry.id   AF-A0A7G8JP65-F1
#
_cell.length_a   1.000
_cell.length_b   1.000
_cell.length_c   1.000
_cell.angle_alpha   90.00
_cell.angle_beta   90.00
_cell.angle_gamma   90.00
#
_symmetry.space_group_name_H-M   'P 1'
#
loop_
_entity.id
_entity.type
_entity.pdbx_description
1 polymer ?
#
loop_
_entity_poly.entity_id
_entity_poly.type
_entity_poly.pdbx_seq_one_letter_code
_entity_poly.pdbx_strand_id
1 'polypeptide(L)'
;MIPEDFDYSASISMMDVRENLPFVDPENLSSQDVLEVLLHLFRQKPGFVDRGHEINNKETAWVNAFLFRLKPGIDHDGMEAFVVEVIGSSVDRMANLR
;
A
#
# COMPACT_ATOMS: atom_id res chain seq x y z
N MET A 1 -22.40 -1.41 1.81
CA MET A 1 -21.64 -1.70 0.57
C MET A 1 -20.27 -2.19 1.01
N ILE A 2 -19.99 -3.47 0.81
CA ILE A 2 -18.79 -4.14 1.29
C ILE A 2 -17.59 -3.59 0.49
N PRO A 3 -16.39 -3.39 1.07
CA PRO A 3 -15.20 -2.86 0.38
C PRO A 3 -14.64 -3.69 -0.79
N GLU A 4 -15.33 -4.75 -1.22
CA GLU A 4 -14.86 -5.68 -2.25
C GLU A 4 -14.72 -5.05 -3.65
N ASP A 5 -15.29 -3.86 -3.89
CA ASP A 5 -15.25 -3.19 -5.20
C ASP A 5 -14.12 -2.16 -5.36
N PHE A 6 -13.32 -1.87 -4.33
CA PHE A 6 -12.23 -0.91 -4.47
C PHE A 6 -11.01 -1.57 -5.11
N ASP A 7 -10.57 -1.04 -6.24
CA ASP A 7 -9.36 -1.47 -6.91
C ASP A 7 -8.11 -0.98 -6.15
N TYR A 8 -7.44 -1.89 -5.44
CA TYR A 8 -6.17 -1.61 -4.75
C TYR A 8 -4.92 -1.84 -5.63
N SER A 9 -5.06 -2.17 -6.91
CA SER A 9 -3.89 -2.37 -7.77
C SER A 9 -3.11 -1.07 -7.96
N ALA A 10 -1.85 -1.01 -7.54
CA ALA A 10 -1.07 0.21 -7.66
C ALA A 10 0.41 -0.10 -7.80
N SER A 11 1.14 0.84 -8.35
CA SER A 11 2.60 0.82 -8.40
C SER A 11 3.14 2.24 -8.30
N ILE A 12 4.36 2.37 -7.78
CA ILE A 12 5.09 3.63 -7.70
C ILE A 12 6.55 3.38 -8.06
N SER A 13 7.13 4.17 -8.95
CA SER A 13 8.55 4.05 -9.29
C SER A 13 9.42 4.44 -8.08
N MET A 14 10.63 3.91 -7.99
CA MET A 14 11.55 4.33 -6.92
C MET A 14 11.88 5.83 -6.99
N MET A 15 11.84 6.43 -8.17
CA MET A 15 12.03 7.87 -8.36
C MET A 15 10.86 8.65 -7.76
N ASP A 16 9.62 8.24 -8.04
CA ASP A 16 8.42 8.86 -7.47
C ASP A 16 8.36 8.73 -5.95
N VAL A 17 8.85 7.62 -5.38
CA VAL A 17 8.97 7.48 -3.92
C VAL A 17 9.87 8.60 -3.36
N ARG A 18 11.05 8.82 -3.95
CA ARG A 18 11.97 9.86 -3.47
C ARG A 18 11.41 11.27 -3.64
N GLU A 19 10.65 11.50 -4.71
CA GLU A 19 10.06 12.82 -5.01
C GLU A 19 8.87 13.15 -4.11
N ASN A 20 8.00 12.16 -3.85
CA ASN A 20 6.73 12.37 -3.16
C ASN A 20 6.78 12.01 -1.66
N LEU A 21 7.73 11.17 -1.25
CA LEU A 21 7.90 10.67 0.12
C LEU A 21 9.37 10.88 0.55
N PRO A 22 9.80 12.13 0.81
CA PRO A 22 11.22 12.48 1.01
C PRO A 22 11.86 11.86 2.25
N PHE A 23 11.07 11.28 3.16
CA PHE A 23 11.55 10.58 4.36
C PHE A 23 11.60 9.05 4.19
N VAL A 24 11.14 8.53 3.06
CA VAL A 24 11.17 7.11 2.72
C VAL A 24 12.40 6.80 1.87
N ASP A 25 13.22 5.88 2.34
CA ASP A 25 14.32 5.31 1.56
C ASP A 25 13.85 4.04 0.82
N PRO A 26 13.63 4.08 -0.51
CA PRO A 26 13.15 2.91 -1.26
C PRO A 26 14.13 1.73 -1.23
N GLU A 27 15.41 1.95 -0.92
CA GLU A 27 16.41 0.88 -0.83
C GLU A 27 16.42 0.19 0.54
N ASN A 28 15.82 0.81 1.57
CA ASN A 28 15.85 0.31 2.93
C ASN A 28 14.57 0.69 3.71
N LEU A 29 13.44 0.16 3.26
CA LEU A 29 12.15 0.39 3.91
C LEU A 29 12.13 -0.11 5.37
N SER A 30 11.66 0.76 6.26
CA SER A 30 11.12 0.38 7.55
C SER A 30 9.68 -0.14 7.41
N SER A 31 9.17 -0.81 8.44
CA SER A 31 7.76 -1.26 8.44
C SER A 31 6.78 -0.08 8.38
N GLN A 32 7.18 1.11 8.85
CA GLN A 32 6.38 2.33 8.75
C GLN A 32 6.33 2.84 7.30
N ASP A 33 7.46 2.80 6.60
CA ASP A 33 7.58 3.28 5.22
C ASP A 33 6.70 2.45 4.27
N VAL A 34 6.62 1.13 4.48
CA VAL A 34 5.71 0.26 3.71
C VAL A 34 4.27 0.74 3.82
N LEU A 35 3.80 1.02 5.04
CA LEU A 35 2.45 1.53 5.26
C LEU A 35 2.27 2.91 4.63
N GLU A 36 3.25 3.79 4.75
CA GLU A 36 3.21 5.14 4.19
C GLU A 36 3.10 5.12 2.66
N VAL A 37 3.89 4.28 1.99
CA VAL A 37 3.82 4.09 0.53
C VAL A 37 2.45 3.56 0.10
N LEU A 38 1.91 2.56 0.79
CA LEU A 38 0.58 2.01 0.49
C LEU A 38 -0.52 3.06 0.66
N LEU A 39 -0.51 3.82 1.76
CA LEU A 39 -1.47 4.88 2.01
C LEU A 39 -1.34 6.01 1.00
N HIS A 40 -0.12 6.38 0.61
CA HIS A 40 0.14 7.37 -0.44
C HIS A 40 -0.52 6.94 -1.75
N LEU A 41 -0.26 5.71 -2.22
CA LEU A 41 -0.85 5.15 -3.42
C LEU A 41 -2.38 5.12 -3.38
N PHE A 42 -2.96 4.63 -2.28
CA PHE A 42 -4.41 4.49 -2.19
C PHE A 42 -5.12 5.84 -2.08
N ARG A 43 -4.54 6.83 -1.41
CA ARG A 43 -5.12 8.19 -1.31
C ARG A 43 -5.19 8.93 -2.65
N GLN A 44 -4.39 8.53 -3.63
CA GLN A 44 -4.47 9.09 -4.99
C GLN A 44 -5.67 8.54 -5.78
N LYS A 45 -6.24 7.41 -5.37
CA LYS A 45 -7.32 6.75 -6.10
C LYS A 45 -8.70 7.32 -5.75
N PRO A 46 -9.53 7.68 -6.75
CA PRO A 46 -10.89 8.14 -6.51
C PRO A 46 -11.70 7.14 -5.69
N GLY A 47 -12.38 7.63 -4.65
CA GLY A 47 -13.25 6.81 -3.81
C GLY A 47 -12.53 6.03 -2.71
N PHE A 48 -11.20 6.18 -2.56
CA PHE A 48 -10.51 5.61 -1.40
C PHE A 48 -10.96 6.30 -0.12
N VAL A 49 -11.31 5.49 0.88
CA VAL A 49 -11.60 5.94 2.24
C VAL A 49 -10.79 5.08 3.19
N ASP A 50 -9.96 5.71 4.00
CA ASP A 50 -9.18 5.05 5.04
C ASP A 50 -10.07 4.78 6.26
N ARG A 51 -10.42 3.49 6.45
CA ARG A 51 -11.27 2.99 7.54
C ARG A 51 -10.47 2.31 8.65
N GLY A 52 -9.15 2.31 8.53
CA GLY A 52 -8.23 1.69 9.49
C GLY A 52 -7.03 1.04 8.80
N HIS A 53 -5.86 1.21 9.40
CA HIS A 53 -4.61 0.65 8.92
C HIS A 53 -3.65 0.33 10.07
N GLU A 54 -2.77 -0.63 9.85
CA GLU A 54 -1.78 -1.06 10.85
C GLU A 54 -0.46 -1.44 10.19
N ILE A 55 0.63 -1.07 10.87
CA ILE A 55 1.99 -1.53 10.55
C ILE A 55 2.04 -3.05 10.76
N ASN A 56 2.76 -3.77 9.88
CA ASN A 56 2.99 -5.22 10.06
C ASN A 56 4.49 -5.56 10.04
N ASN A 57 5.16 -5.45 8.89
CA ASN A 57 6.60 -5.74 8.77
C ASN A 57 7.24 -4.99 7.59
N LYS A 58 8.49 -5.30 7.27
CA LYS A 58 9.27 -4.65 6.21
C LYS A 58 8.76 -4.87 4.78
N GLU A 59 7.74 -5.69 4.59
CA GLU A 59 7.19 -5.98 3.26
C GLU A 59 5.67 -5.78 3.20
N THR A 60 4.99 -5.72 4.34
CA THR A 60 3.52 -5.77 4.39
C THR A 60 2.92 -4.80 5.39
N ALA A 61 1.68 -4.39 5.14
CA ALA A 61 0.85 -3.62 6.06
C ALA A 61 -0.64 -3.92 5.87
N TRP A 62 -1.43 -3.63 6.89
CA TRP A 62 -2.89 -3.74 6.82
C TRP A 62 -3.50 -2.40 6.44
N VAL A 63 -4.43 -2.40 5.47
CA VAL A 63 -5.29 -1.24 5.16
C VAL A 63 -6.70 -1.73 4.89
N ASN A 64 -7.71 -1.11 5.48
CA ASN A 64 -9.13 -1.46 5.31
C ASN A 64 -9.42 -2.96 5.50
N ALA A 65 -8.74 -3.60 6.45
CA ALA A 65 -8.80 -5.04 6.75
C ALA A 65 -8.24 -6.00 5.69
N PHE A 66 -7.57 -5.48 4.65
CA PHE A 66 -6.78 -6.26 3.70
C PHE A 66 -5.30 -6.20 4.08
N LEU A 67 -4.60 -7.30 3.84
CA LEU A 67 -3.14 -7.40 4.00
C LEU A 67 -2.50 -7.21 2.62
N PHE A 68 -1.69 -6.16 2.52
CA PHE A 68 -0.96 -5.83 1.31
C PHE A 68 0.51 -6.15 1.47
N ARG A 69 1.14 -6.61 0.38
CA ARG A 69 2.58 -6.67 0.21
C ARG A 69 3.02 -5.60 -0.77
N LEU A 70 4.05 -4.86 -0.40
CA LEU A 70 4.76 -3.95 -1.29
C LEU A 70 5.99 -4.69 -1.82
N LYS A 71 5.92 -5.18 -3.07
CA LYS A 71 7.00 -5.97 -3.67
C LYS A 71 7.83 -5.13 -4.63
N PRO A 72 9.16 -5.31 -4.69
CA PRO A 72 9.94 -4.77 -5.79
C PRO A 72 9.47 -5.40 -7.11
N GLY A 73 9.46 -4.60 -8.15
CA GLY A 73 9.01 -4.98 -9.48
C GLY A 73 9.44 -3.96 -10.52
N ILE A 74 8.86 -4.08 -11.71
CA ILE A 74 9.10 -3.18 -12.83
C ILE A 74 7.75 -2.59 -13.23
N ASP A 75 7.69 -1.27 -13.43
CA ASP A 75 6.48 -0.59 -13.89
C ASP A 75 6.27 -0.71 -15.41
N HIS A 76 5.25 -0.01 -15.92
CA HIS A 76 4.89 -0.04 -17.33
C HIS A 76 5.91 0.62 -18.25
N ASP A 77 6.81 1.45 -17.71
CA ASP A 77 7.88 2.14 -18.43
C ASP A 77 9.21 1.38 -18.36
N GLY A 78 9.25 0.23 -17.67
CA GLY A 78 10.45 -0.57 -17.52
C GLY A 78 11.37 -0.11 -16.37
N MET A 79 10.88 0.74 -15.47
CA MET A 79 11.64 1.28 -14.35
C MET A 79 11.44 0.46 -13.08
N GLU A 80 12.45 0.48 -12.19
CA GLU A 80 12.34 -0.12 -10.87
C GLU A 80 11.23 0.55 -10.06
N ALA A 81 10.33 -0.26 -9.54
CA ALA A 81 9.13 0.20 -8.87
C ALA A 81 8.76 -0.72 -7.71
N PHE A 82 7.90 -0.20 -6.85
CA PHE A 82 7.09 -1.04 -5.98
C PHE A 82 5.75 -1.34 -6.62
N VAL A 83 5.31 -2.59 -6.50
CA VAL A 83 4.00 -3.05 -6.95
C VAL A 83 3.21 -3.55 -5.73
N VAL A 84 1.94 -3.15 -5.66
CA VAL A 84 1.03 -3.58 -4.59
C VAL A 84 0.44 -4.95 -4.93
N GLU A 85 0.49 -5.85 -3.96
CA GLU A 85 -0.11 -7.18 -4.03
C GLU A 85 -1.06 -7.38 -2.84
N VAL A 86 -2.29 -7.81 -3.11
CA VAL A 86 -3.22 -8.24 -2.06
C VAL A 86 -2.90 -9.69 -1.72
N ILE A 87 -2.49 -9.95 -0.48
CA ILE A 87 -2.10 -11.31 -0.05
C ILE A 87 -3.03 -11.91 1.01
N GLY A 88 -4.04 -11.15 1.47
CA GLY A 88 -5.05 -11.66 2.38
C GLY A 88 -6.06 -10.60 2.82
N SER A 89 -7.03 -11.04 3.61
CA SER A 89 -8.00 -10.19 4.29
C SER A 89 -8.38 -10.81 5.64
N SER A 90 -8.97 -10.02 6.53
CA SER A 90 -9.45 -10.51 7.83
C SER A 90 -10.90 -10.07 8.06
N VAL A 91 -11.77 -11.05 8.25
CA VAL A 91 -13.19 -10.84 8.58
C VAL A 91 -13.34 -10.13 9.92
N ASP A 92 -12.53 -10.50 10.92
CA ASP A 92 -12.55 -9.85 12.24
C ASP A 92 -12.17 -8.37 12.15
N ARG A 93 -11.17 -8.04 11.34
CA ARG A 93 -10.79 -6.63 11.09
C ARG A 93 -11.88 -5.89 10.33
N MET A 94 -12.51 -6.52 9.34
CA MET A 94 -13.63 -5.93 8.59
C MET A 94 -14.79 -5.55 9.49
N ALA A 95 -15.11 -6.39 10.49
CA ALA A 95 -16.16 -6.12 11.46
C ALA A 95 -15.88 -4.91 12.37
N ASN A 96 -14.61 -4.49 12.48
CA ASN A 96 -14.16 -3.37 13.32
C ASN A 96 -13.89 -2.08 12.52
N LEU A 97 -14.08 -2.08 11.20
CA LEU A 97 -13.92 -0.88 10.38
C LEU A 97 -14.97 0.18 10.77
N ARG A 98 -14.55 1.44 10.81
CA ARG A 98 -15.40 2.59 11.16
C ARG A 98 -15.87 3.35 9.92
#